data_AF-A0A2T9Z9B3-F1
#
_entry.id   AF-A0A2T9Z9B3-F1
#
_cell.length_a   1.000
_cell.length_b   1.000
_cell.length_c   1.000
_cell.angle_alpha   90.00
_cell.angle_beta   90.00
_cell.angle_gamma   90.00
#
_symmetry.space_group_name_H-M   'P 1'
#
loop_
_entity.id
_entity.type
_entity.pdbx_description
1 polymer ?
#
loop_
_entity_poly.entity_id
_entity_poly.type
_entity_poly.pdbx_seq_one_letter_code
_entity_poly.pdbx_strand_id
1 'polypeptide(L)'
;MEEERRQSVKQMAENLKPKLERRPSVKELEEQNILVDHKIAPSLQTAMKSLMKAQVSDSLQKELETRPTREDLVKRNILKE
;
A
#
# COMPACT_ATOMS: atom_id res chain seq x y z
N MET A 1 -4.37 -24.49 38.14
CA MET A 1 -5.14 -23.37 37.56
C MET A 1 -4.38 -22.05 37.54
N GLU A 2 -4.14 -21.37 38.67
CA GLU A 2 -3.43 -20.06 38.66
C GLU A 2 -1.96 -20.15 38.21
N GLU A 3 -1.26 -21.22 38.63
CA GLU A 3 0.14 -21.43 38.27
C GLU A 3 0.32 -21.79 36.78
N GLU A 4 -0.62 -22.55 36.21
CA GLU A 4 -0.68 -22.85 34.77
C GLU A 4 -0.95 -21.58 33.95
N ARG A 5 -1.82 -20.66 34.42
CA ARG A 5 -1.98 -19.34 33.78
C ARG A 5 -0.68 -18.55 33.81
N ARG A 6 0.04 -18.53 34.94
CA ARG A 6 1.34 -17.84 35.04
C ARG A 6 2.39 -18.44 34.11
N GLN A 7 2.46 -19.77 34.03
CA GLN A 7 3.36 -20.46 33.11
C GLN A 7 3.01 -20.18 31.65
N SER A 8 1.71 -20.16 31.31
CA SER A 8 1.22 -19.82 29.97
C SER A 8 1.60 -18.39 29.57
N VAL A 9 1.40 -17.40 30.45
CA VAL A 9 1.80 -16.00 30.22
C VAL A 9 3.32 -15.88 30.06
N LYS A 10 4.09 -16.61 30.88
CA LYS A 10 5.56 -16.64 30.77
C LYS A 10 6.00 -17.19 29.41
N GLN A 11 5.38 -18.27 28.95
CA GLN A 11 5.68 -18.85 27.63
C GLN A 11 5.28 -17.92 26.48
N MET A 12 4.16 -17.19 26.59
CA MET A 12 3.78 -16.16 25.63
C MET A 12 4.82 -15.02 25.56
N ALA A 13 5.36 -14.59 26.71
CA ALA A 13 6.38 -13.55 26.78
C ALA A 13 7.69 -13.99 26.10
N GLU A 14 8.14 -15.21 26.35
CA GLU A 14 9.34 -15.78 25.70
C GLU A 14 9.17 -15.86 24.17
N ASN A 15 7.97 -16.16 23.67
CA ASN A 15 7.68 -16.18 22.24
C ASN A 15 7.56 -14.78 21.61
N LEU A 16 7.19 -13.76 22.40
CA LEU A 16 6.99 -12.40 21.91
C LEU A 16 8.30 -11.62 21.80
N LYS A 17 9.23 -11.80 22.75
CA LYS A 17 10.54 -11.14 22.77
C LYS A 17 11.26 -11.13 21.40
N PRO A 18 11.53 -12.28 20.74
CA PRO A 18 12.24 -12.28 19.46
C PRO A 18 11.45 -11.62 18.32
N LYS A 19 10.11 -11.58 18.41
CA LYS A 19 9.26 -10.90 17.40
C LYS A 19 9.31 -9.39 17.53
N LEU A 20 9.44 -8.88 18.76
CA LEU A 20 9.58 -7.45 19.02
C LEU A 20 10.97 -6.93 18.63
N GLU A 21 12.02 -7.73 18.85
CA GLU A 21 13.39 -7.39 18.43
C GLU A 21 13.53 -7.25 16.92
N ARG A 22 12.82 -8.10 16.16
CA ARG A 22 12.83 -8.10 14.69
C ARG A 22 11.71 -7.27 14.07
N ARG A 23 11.03 -6.45 14.87
CA ARG A 23 9.89 -5.67 14.40
C ARG A 23 10.37 -4.61 13.38
N PRO A 24 9.85 -4.60 12.15
CA PRO A 24 10.17 -3.56 11.19
C PRO A 24 9.74 -2.17 11.68
N SER A 25 10.48 -1.16 11.26
CA SER A 25 10.13 0.24 11.45
C SER A 25 8.90 0.62 10.63
N VAL A 26 8.24 1.72 11.02
CA VAL A 26 7.07 2.26 10.30
C VAL A 26 7.42 2.56 8.85
N LYS A 27 8.59 3.18 8.60
CA LYS A 27 9.06 3.55 7.27
C LYS A 27 9.27 2.32 6.37
N GLU A 28 9.85 1.25 6.90
CA GLU A 28 10.03 0.01 6.13
C GLU A 28 8.68 -0.59 5.73
N LEU A 29 7.66 -0.53 6.60
CA LEU A 29 6.32 -1.01 6.27
C LEU A 29 5.64 -0.14 5.20
N GLU A 30 5.88 1.17 5.19
CA GLU A 30 5.40 2.08 4.14
C GLU A 30 6.07 1.78 2.79
N GLU A 31 7.40 1.60 2.77
CA GLU A 31 8.16 1.27 1.56
C GLU A 31 7.73 -0.08 0.96
N GLN A 32 7.41 -1.06 1.80
CA GLN A 32 6.90 -2.36 1.37
C GLN A 32 5.40 -2.34 1.01
N ASN A 33 4.75 -1.17 0.99
CA ASN A 33 3.31 -1.01 0.74
C ASN A 33 2.40 -1.83 1.69
N ILE A 34 2.89 -2.13 2.90
CA ILE A 34 2.14 -2.84 3.93
C ILE A 34 1.33 -1.85 4.76
N LEU A 35 1.98 -0.79 5.24
CA LEU A 35 1.32 0.27 5.98
C LEU A 35 0.85 1.34 4.99
N VAL A 36 -0.47 1.50 4.92
CA VAL A 36 -1.12 2.59 4.18
C VAL A 36 -1.07 3.87 5.03
N ASP A 37 -1.18 5.04 4.37
CA ASP A 37 -1.10 6.37 4.98
C ASP A 37 -1.68 6.44 6.41
N HIS A 38 -0.77 6.65 7.37
CA HIS A 38 -1.03 6.65 8.80
C HIS A 38 -1.75 7.91 9.28
N LYS A 39 -1.95 8.91 8.42
CA LYS A 39 -2.66 10.16 8.75
C LYS A 39 -4.17 9.99 8.72
N ILE A 40 -4.67 8.96 8.01
CA ILE A 40 -6.10 8.71 7.84
C ILE A 40 -6.56 7.65 8.85
N ALA A 41 -7.76 7.85 9.39
CA ALA A 41 -8.38 6.88 10.30
C ALA A 41 -8.44 5.48 9.65
N PRO A 42 -8.12 4.39 10.38
CA PRO A 42 -8.08 3.03 9.84
C PRO A 42 -9.38 2.59 9.15
N SER A 43 -10.54 3.05 9.64
CA SER A 43 -11.85 2.75 9.06
C SER A 43 -12.07 3.38 7.68
N LEU A 44 -11.39 4.49 7.36
CA LEU A 44 -11.57 5.24 6.10
C LEU A 44 -10.56 4.84 5.01
N GLN A 45 -9.46 4.18 5.36
CA GLN A 45 -8.39 3.82 4.42
C GLN A 45 -8.92 3.02 3.22
N THR A 46 -9.81 2.06 3.48
CA THR A 46 -10.41 1.22 2.43
C THR A 46 -11.24 2.04 1.44
N ALA A 47 -12.11 2.92 1.96
CA ALA A 47 -12.97 3.77 1.14
C ALA A 47 -12.14 4.74 0.29
N MET A 48 -11.14 5.37 0.90
CA MET A 48 -10.23 6.28 0.20
C MET A 48 -9.44 5.58 -0.91
N LYS A 49 -8.91 4.38 -0.65
CA LYS A 49 -8.19 3.59 -1.67
C LYS A 49 -9.08 3.24 -2.85
N SER A 50 -10.34 2.87 -2.59
CA SER A 50 -11.32 2.58 -3.65
C SER A 50 -11.63 3.82 -4.48
N LEU A 51 -11.81 4.98 -3.84
CA LEU A 51 -12.05 6.25 -4.52
C LEU A 51 -10.86 6.65 -5.39
N MET A 52 -9.64 6.60 -4.84
CA MET A 52 -8.41 6.90 -5.59
C MET A 52 -8.28 6.00 -6.81
N LYS A 53 -8.55 4.69 -6.66
CA LYS A 53 -8.51 3.76 -7.78
C LYS A 53 -9.53 4.13 -8.87
N ALA A 54 -10.75 4.48 -8.50
CA ALA A 54 -11.78 4.90 -9.45
C ALA A 54 -11.36 6.18 -10.20
N GLN A 55 -10.90 7.20 -9.47
CA GLN A 55 -10.44 8.46 -10.07
C GLN A 55 -9.29 8.26 -11.06
N VAL A 56 -8.31 7.42 -10.71
CA VAL A 56 -7.19 7.08 -11.60
C VAL A 56 -7.67 6.30 -12.81
N SER A 57 -8.61 5.36 -12.62
CA SER A 57 -9.21 4.58 -13.72
C SER A 57 -9.93 5.49 -14.72
N ASP A 58 -10.77 6.39 -14.24
CA ASP A 58 -11.54 7.31 -15.08
C ASP A 58 -10.63 8.27 -15.84
N SER A 59 -9.60 8.79 -15.15
CA SER A 59 -8.58 9.66 -15.77
C SER A 59 -7.80 8.91 -16.85
N LEU A 60 -7.36 7.68 -16.56
CA LEU A 60 -6.66 6.84 -17.52
C LEU A 60 -7.52 6.52 -18.73
N GLN A 61 -8.80 6.20 -18.53
CA GLN A 61 -9.72 5.91 -19.62
C GLN A 61 -9.82 7.10 -20.57
N LYS A 62 -10.01 8.32 -20.05
CA LYS A 62 -10.09 9.54 -20.85
C LYS A 62 -8.82 9.81 -21.67
N GLU A 63 -7.65 9.61 -21.07
CA GLU A 63 -6.36 9.78 -21.77
C GLU A 63 -6.15 8.71 -22.85
N LEU A 64 -6.64 7.48 -22.62
CA LEU A 64 -6.59 6.41 -23.62
C LEU A 64 -7.54 6.65 -24.79
N GLU A 65 -8.73 7.21 -24.55
CA GLU A 65 -9.69 7.58 -25.59
C GLU A 65 -9.13 8.64 -26.56
N THR A 66 -8.34 9.57 -26.04
CA THR A 66 -7.72 10.66 -26.82
C THR A 66 -6.30 10.35 -27.27
N ARG A 67 -5.86 9.10 -27.15
CA ARG A 67 -4.49 8.68 -27.43
C ARG A 67 -4.12 8.96 -28.90
N PRO A 68 -3.10 9.82 -29.16
CA PRO A 68 -2.67 10.14 -30.52
C PRO A 68 -2.16 8.91 -31.27
N THR A 69 -2.37 8.87 -32.58
CA THR A 69 -1.81 7.80 -33.41
C THR A 69 -0.30 8.00 -33.63
N ARG A 70 0.37 6.98 -34.16
CA ARG A 70 1.80 7.07 -34.47
C ARG A 70 2.08 8.19 -35.46
N GLU A 71 1.23 8.34 -36.48
CA GLU A 71 1.38 9.35 -37.51
C GLU A 71 1.28 10.76 -36.92
N ASP A 72 0.38 10.98 -35.97
CA ASP A 72 0.26 12.25 -35.25
C ASP A 72 1.51 12.55 -34.41
N LEU A 73 2.10 11.53 -33.79
CA LEU A 73 3.34 11.67 -33.01
C LEU A 73 4.56 11.95 -33.90
N VAL A 74 4.63 11.36 -35.10
CA VAL A 74 5.66 11.65 -36.11
C VAL A 74 5.52 13.08 -36.62
N LYS A 75 4.31 13.53 -36.96
CA LYS A 75 4.03 14.92 -37.38
C LYS A 75 4.44 15.94 -36.30
N ARG A 76 4.29 15.59 -35.03
CA ARG A 76 4.70 16.41 -33.88
C ARG A 76 6.22 16.32 -33.58
N ASN A 77 7.00 15.59 -34.38
CA ASN A 77 8.43 15.33 -34.16
C ASN A 77 8.77 14.67 -32.81
N ILE A 78 7.82 13.92 -32.24
CA ILE A 78 8.03 13.16 -30.99
C ILE A 78 8.60 11.78 -31.32
N LEU A 79 8.11 11.15 -32.38
CA LEU A 79 8.64 9.91 -32.93
C LEU A 79 9.39 10.20 -34.24
N LYS A 80 10.47 9.46 -34.48
CA LYS A 80 11.11 9.39 -35.81
C LYS A 80 10.31 8.45 -36.70
N GLU A 81 10.34 8.66 -38.01
CA GLU A 81 9.70 7.77 -39.00
C GLU A 81 10.15 6.31 -38.81
#